data_AF-S9NXL5-F1
#
_entry.id   AF-S9NXL5-F1
#
_cell.length_a   1.000
_cell.length_b   1.000
_cell.length_c   1.000
_cell.angle_alpha   90.00
_cell.angle_beta   90.00
_cell.angle_gamma   90.00
#
_symmetry.space_group_name_H-M   'P 1'
#
loop_
_entity.id
_entity.type
_entity.pdbx_description
1 polymer ?
#
loop_
_entity_poly.entity_id
_entity_poly.type
_entity_poly.pdbx_seq_one_letter_code
_entity_poly.pdbx_strand_id
1 'polypeptide(L)'
;MRPDFLRVLLLSSACVLSACPAPSPSPSPSEPDAGTPPPADAGTGSTGDVTPSSRNSLRILNPEQLTAHFSAALSLPPEQLCNELGRYACTTNVHTVVLNGVDPYVVGLFEPLKTTGATTPNVIDRVALAACARRVSLDVTTPGEAVLFKGLELDAQGRLAHREGAPVRDAITSLYQRTLLRDPTETEVGTLSQLAAQIEASGSQTPGRDWMTMACFAVLSSAESIFF
;
A
#
# COMPACT_ATOMS: atom_id res chain seq x y z
N MET A 1 -43.52 27.09 5.31
CA MET A 1 -42.30 27.90 5.20
C MET A 1 -41.86 28.27 6.61
N ARG A 2 -40.80 27.63 7.12
CA ARG A 2 -40.30 27.80 8.51
C ARG A 2 -38.96 28.55 8.49
N PRO A 3 -38.77 29.62 9.28
CA PRO A 3 -37.55 30.41 9.29
C PRO A 3 -36.64 30.01 10.46
N ASP A 4 -35.92 28.89 10.36
CA ASP A 4 -34.99 28.42 11.42
C ASP A 4 -33.59 28.05 10.90
N PHE A 5 -33.19 28.56 9.72
CA PHE A 5 -31.93 28.15 9.06
C PHE A 5 -30.78 29.17 9.07
N LEU A 6 -30.90 30.27 9.83
CA LEU A 6 -29.92 31.37 9.81
C LEU A 6 -29.34 31.62 11.21
N ARG A 7 -28.60 30.66 11.78
CA ARG A 7 -27.81 30.92 13.00
C ARG A 7 -26.66 29.95 13.31
N VAL A 8 -26.04 29.34 12.29
CA VAL A 8 -24.79 28.57 12.46
C VAL A 8 -23.82 28.93 11.33
N LEU A 9 -23.40 30.19 11.29
CA LEU A 9 -22.34 30.68 10.43
C LEU A 9 -21.70 31.85 11.15
N LEU A 10 -20.80 31.55 12.10
CA LEU A 10 -19.84 32.46 12.74
C LEU A 10 -19.20 31.68 13.89
N LEU A 11 -18.06 31.02 13.64
CA LEU A 11 -17.01 30.70 14.63
C LEU A 11 -16.07 29.65 14.01
N SER A 12 -15.00 30.11 13.35
CA SER A 12 -13.65 29.51 13.39
C SER A 12 -12.76 30.20 12.35
N SER A 13 -12.34 31.42 12.66
CA SER A 13 -11.21 32.07 12.00
C SER A 13 -10.23 32.49 13.09
N ALA A 14 -9.29 31.59 13.39
CA ALA A 14 -8.10 31.88 14.16
C ALA A 14 -6.93 31.16 13.49
N CYS A 15 -6.46 31.73 12.37
CA CYS A 15 -5.16 31.41 11.80
C CYS A 15 -4.09 31.91 12.78
N VAL A 16 -3.48 31.00 13.54
CA VAL A 16 -2.23 31.31 14.24
C VAL A 16 -1.09 31.13 13.24
N LEU A 17 -0.65 32.26 12.69
CA LEU A 17 0.65 32.40 12.01
C LEU A 17 1.75 32.21 13.07
N SER A 18 2.24 30.97 13.23
CA SER A 18 3.51 30.75 13.90
C SER A 18 4.63 30.97 12.87
N ALA A 19 5.44 31.99 13.13
CA ALA A 19 6.56 32.39 12.29
C ALA A 19 7.67 31.34 12.34
N CYS A 20 8.06 30.80 11.20
CA CYS A 20 9.33 30.09 11.05
C CYS A 20 10.48 31.12 11.13
N PRO A 21 11.49 30.95 12.01
CA PRO A 21 12.70 31.76 11.94
C PRO A 21 13.45 31.47 10.64
N ALA A 22 14.01 32.54 10.05
CA ALA A 22 14.77 32.51 8.81
C ALA A 22 15.97 31.53 8.87
N PRO A 23 16.30 30.82 7.78
CA PRO A 23 17.48 29.97 7.73
C PRO A 23 18.76 30.81 7.67
N SER A 24 19.65 30.61 8.65
CA SER A 24 21.05 31.04 8.56
C SER A 24 21.75 30.34 7.39
N PRO A 25 22.71 30.99 6.70
CA PRO A 25 23.44 30.39 5.59
C PRO A 25 24.41 29.31 6.11
N SER A 26 24.07 28.05 5.89
CA SER A 26 24.97 26.92 6.14
C SER A 26 25.91 26.70 4.95
N PRO A 27 27.16 26.29 5.20
CA PRO A 27 28.18 26.09 4.16
C PRO A 27 27.85 24.90 3.27
N SER A 28 28.17 25.03 1.97
CA SER A 28 27.99 24.01 0.94
C SER A 28 28.57 22.65 1.38
N PRO A 29 27.76 21.57 1.42
CA PRO A 29 28.30 20.23 1.50
C PRO A 29 28.76 19.81 0.09
N SER A 30 30.03 19.44 -0.02
CA SER A 30 30.58 18.74 -1.19
C SER A 30 29.67 17.57 -1.58
N GLU A 31 29.35 17.45 -2.87
CA GLU A 31 28.61 16.32 -3.42
C GLU A 31 29.25 14.99 -3.00
N PRO A 32 28.50 14.06 -2.39
CA PRO A 32 28.95 12.68 -2.26
C PRO A 32 28.83 12.03 -3.63
N ASP A 33 29.98 11.62 -4.16
CA ASP A 33 30.17 10.89 -5.40
C ASP A 33 29.18 9.70 -5.52
N ALA A 34 28.32 9.76 -6.52
CA ALA A 34 27.30 8.77 -6.81
C ALA A 34 27.90 7.59 -7.61
N GLY A 35 28.91 6.91 -7.08
CA GLY A 35 29.49 5.80 -7.81
C GLY A 35 30.66 5.09 -7.16
N THR A 36 30.39 4.18 -6.22
CA THR A 36 31.09 2.88 -6.12
C THR A 36 30.24 1.93 -5.27
N PRO A 37 29.82 0.75 -5.77
CA PRO A 37 29.20 -0.27 -4.93
C PRO A 37 30.24 -0.82 -3.94
N PRO A 38 29.89 -1.05 -2.66
CA PRO A 38 30.78 -1.72 -1.73
C PRO A 38 31.12 -3.14 -2.22
N PRO A 39 32.32 -3.66 -1.90
CA PRO A 39 32.69 -5.03 -2.26
C PRO A 39 31.71 -6.03 -1.64
N ALA A 40 31.40 -7.07 -2.40
CA ALA A 40 30.51 -8.14 -1.95
C ALA A 40 31.16 -8.89 -0.76
N ASP A 41 30.61 -8.69 0.43
CA ASP A 41 30.96 -9.53 1.58
C ASP A 41 30.44 -10.94 1.34
N ALA A 42 31.35 -11.91 1.46
CA ALA A 42 31.05 -13.33 1.37
C ALA A 42 30.14 -13.71 2.55
N GLY A 43 28.84 -13.86 2.26
CA GLY A 43 27.79 -14.04 3.25
C GLY A 43 28.01 -15.25 4.17
N THR A 44 28.27 -14.96 5.43
CA THR A 44 27.86 -15.81 6.54
C THR A 44 26.43 -15.43 6.91
N GLY A 45 25.51 -16.39 6.83
CA GLY A 45 24.08 -16.19 7.05
C GLY A 45 23.80 -15.50 8.39
N SER A 46 23.18 -14.33 8.33
CA SER A 46 22.69 -13.60 9.50
C SER A 46 21.16 -13.67 9.54
N THR A 47 20.67 -13.94 10.74
CA THR A 47 19.27 -14.04 11.14
C THR A 47 18.54 -12.73 10.91
N GLY A 48 17.61 -12.68 9.95
CA GLY A 48 16.47 -11.75 9.92
C GLY A 48 16.75 -10.24 9.95
N ASP A 49 18.01 -9.80 9.84
CA ASP A 49 18.36 -8.40 9.98
C ASP A 49 18.10 -7.66 8.66
N VAL A 50 17.10 -6.78 8.67
CA VAL A 50 16.73 -5.94 7.52
C VAL A 50 17.91 -5.03 7.21
N THR A 51 18.49 -5.14 6.01
CA THR A 51 19.59 -4.26 5.60
C THR A 51 19.04 -2.84 5.42
N PRO A 52 19.50 -1.85 6.21
CA PRO A 52 19.03 -0.48 6.06
C PRO A 52 19.43 0.07 4.69
N SER A 53 18.56 0.89 4.09
CA SER A 53 18.91 1.55 2.83
C SER A 53 20.17 2.39 3.03
N SER A 54 21.18 2.11 2.21
CA SER A 54 22.44 2.87 2.19
C SER A 54 22.28 4.26 1.55
N ARG A 55 21.10 4.57 1.00
CA ARG A 55 20.81 5.82 0.28
C ARG A 55 19.50 6.44 0.77
N ASN A 56 19.50 7.75 0.99
CA ASN A 56 18.31 8.52 1.36
C ASN A 56 17.47 8.98 0.15
N SER A 57 17.55 8.29 -0.99
CA SER A 57 16.87 8.67 -2.24
C SER A 57 15.68 7.75 -2.49
N LEU A 58 14.57 8.02 -1.80
CA LEU A 58 13.32 7.29 -2.03
C LEU A 58 12.69 7.73 -3.35
N ARG A 59 12.35 6.76 -4.19
CA ARG A 59 11.64 6.97 -5.45
C ARG A 59 10.33 6.21 -5.45
N ILE A 60 9.29 6.82 -5.99
CA ILE A 60 8.03 6.14 -6.21
C ILE A 60 8.19 5.11 -7.35
N LEU A 61 7.62 3.92 -7.19
CA LEU A 61 7.57 2.94 -8.26
C LEU A 61 6.83 3.53 -9.47
N ASN A 62 7.40 3.33 -10.66
CA ASN A 62 6.71 3.65 -11.92
C ASN A 62 5.58 2.63 -12.17
N PRO A 63 4.71 2.82 -13.19
CA PRO A 63 3.56 1.95 -13.38
C PRO A 63 3.93 0.50 -13.65
N GLU A 64 5.02 0.24 -14.40
CA GLU A 64 5.50 -1.11 -14.72
C GLU A 64 6.03 -1.82 -13.46
N GLN A 65 6.82 -1.11 -12.66
CA GLN A 65 7.36 -1.60 -11.40
C GLN A 65 6.25 -1.87 -10.38
N LEU A 66 5.29 -0.96 -10.24
CA LEU A 66 4.13 -1.14 -9.36
C LEU A 66 3.32 -2.36 -9.77
N THR A 67 3.08 -2.53 -11.07
CA THR A 67 2.36 -3.68 -11.63
C THR A 67 3.11 -4.98 -11.35
N ALA A 68 4.42 -5.02 -11.63
CA ALA A 68 5.24 -6.20 -11.38
C ALA A 68 5.30 -6.55 -9.89
N HIS A 69 5.45 -5.55 -9.03
CA HIS A 69 5.49 -5.70 -7.57
C HIS A 69 4.18 -6.30 -7.04
N PHE A 70 3.04 -5.68 -7.35
CA PHE A 70 1.74 -6.18 -6.87
C PHE A 70 1.37 -7.53 -7.48
N SER A 71 1.71 -7.76 -8.75
CA SER A 71 1.52 -9.06 -9.42
C SER A 71 2.28 -10.17 -8.69
N ALA A 72 3.55 -9.93 -8.37
CA ALA A 72 4.38 -10.88 -7.62
C ALA A 72 3.87 -11.09 -6.19
N ALA A 73 3.65 -10.01 -5.43
CA ALA A 73 3.21 -10.05 -4.05
C ALA A 73 1.90 -10.82 -3.89
N LEU A 74 0.93 -10.60 -4.79
CA LEU A 74 -0.39 -11.22 -4.71
C LEU A 74 -0.51 -12.53 -5.51
N SER A 75 0.54 -12.93 -6.26
CA SER A 75 0.46 -14.02 -7.24
C SER A 75 -0.77 -13.88 -8.14
N LEU A 76 -0.99 -12.67 -8.65
CA LEU A 76 -2.01 -12.35 -9.64
C LEU A 76 -1.33 -12.02 -10.96
N PRO A 77 -1.87 -12.45 -12.10
CA PRO A 77 -1.34 -11.98 -13.36
C PRO A 77 -1.69 -10.47 -13.54
N PRO A 78 -0.87 -9.69 -14.26
CA PRO A 78 -1.00 -8.23 -14.35
C PRO A 78 -2.40 -7.75 -14.75
N GLU A 79 -3.06 -8.46 -15.66
CA GLU A 79 -4.40 -8.15 -16.15
C GLU A 79 -5.51 -8.37 -15.11
N GLN A 80 -5.20 -8.97 -13.96
CA GLN A 80 -6.15 -9.17 -12.86
C GLN A 80 -5.94 -8.22 -11.68
N LEU A 81 -4.92 -7.36 -11.72
CA LEU A 81 -4.66 -6.42 -10.62
C LEU A 81 -5.76 -5.36 -10.54
N CYS A 82 -6.01 -4.66 -11.64
CA CYS A 82 -7.00 -3.59 -11.67
C CYS A 82 -7.43 -3.33 -13.11
N ASN A 83 -8.74 -3.40 -13.36
CA ASN A 83 -9.35 -2.98 -14.62
C ASN A 83 -10.46 -1.95 -14.36
N GLU A 84 -10.29 -0.75 -14.89
CA GLU A 84 -11.36 0.24 -14.93
C GLU A 84 -12.42 -0.21 -15.93
N LEU A 85 -13.69 -0.10 -15.50
CA LEU A 85 -14.86 -0.57 -16.24
C LEU A 85 -14.77 -2.05 -16.67
N GLY A 86 -13.92 -2.84 -16.00
CA GLY A 86 -13.68 -4.25 -16.32
C GLY A 86 -12.94 -4.51 -17.63
N ARG A 87 -12.35 -3.49 -18.26
CA ARG A 87 -11.70 -3.63 -19.59
C ARG A 87 -10.34 -2.96 -19.71
N TYR A 88 -10.11 -1.86 -19.00
CA TYR A 88 -8.91 -1.06 -19.19
C TYR A 88 -7.98 -1.23 -18.00
N ALA A 89 -6.79 -1.78 -18.23
CA ALA A 89 -5.78 -1.95 -17.19
C ALA A 89 -5.45 -0.59 -16.55
N CYS A 90 -5.59 -0.51 -15.23
CA CYS A 90 -5.50 0.75 -14.50
C CYS A 90 -4.12 1.40 -14.64
N THR A 91 -3.05 0.62 -14.54
CA THR A 91 -1.66 1.12 -14.48
C THR A 91 -1.07 1.43 -15.86
N THR A 92 -1.50 0.75 -16.92
CA THR A 92 -0.93 0.90 -18.27
C THR A 92 -1.78 1.74 -19.21
N ASN A 93 -3.08 1.90 -18.93
CA ASN A 93 -3.99 2.62 -19.84
C ASN A 93 -4.62 3.86 -19.19
N VAL A 94 -5.13 3.75 -17.95
CA VAL A 94 -5.97 4.81 -17.36
C VAL A 94 -5.16 5.79 -16.52
N HIS A 95 -4.19 5.29 -15.75
CA HIS A 95 -3.47 6.07 -14.76
C HIS A 95 -1.96 6.13 -15.00
N THR A 96 -1.48 5.71 -16.17
CA THR A 96 -0.05 5.67 -16.52
C THR A 96 0.67 6.98 -16.18
N VAL A 97 0.15 8.11 -16.65
CA VAL A 97 0.74 9.44 -16.40
C VAL A 97 0.69 9.81 -14.92
N VAL A 98 -0.42 9.51 -14.23
CA VAL A 98 -0.60 9.82 -12.81
C VAL A 98 0.37 9.00 -11.95
N LEU A 99 0.72 7.79 -12.40
CA LEU A 99 1.71 6.91 -11.79
C LEU A 99 3.14 7.20 -12.27
N ASN A 100 3.39 8.40 -12.80
CA ASN A 100 4.70 8.85 -13.26
C ASN A 100 5.28 8.06 -14.46
N GLY A 101 4.40 7.44 -15.25
CA GLY A 101 4.74 6.87 -16.55
C GLY A 101 4.73 7.89 -17.67
N VAL A 102 5.04 7.43 -18.88
CA VAL A 102 5.03 8.22 -20.12
C VAL A 102 3.98 7.67 -21.08
N ASP A 103 3.45 8.54 -21.94
CA ASP A 103 2.50 8.15 -22.98
C ASP A 103 2.66 9.06 -24.20
N PRO A 104 3.59 8.70 -25.11
CA PRO A 104 3.93 9.54 -26.25
C PRO A 104 2.85 9.54 -27.36
N TYR A 105 1.94 8.57 -27.38
CA TYR A 105 1.03 8.36 -28.50
C TYR A 105 -0.37 8.90 -28.26
N VAL A 106 -0.90 8.81 -27.03
CA VAL A 106 -2.26 9.30 -26.74
C VAL A 106 -2.22 10.72 -26.21
N VAL A 107 -1.28 11.03 -25.31
CA VAL A 107 -1.18 12.36 -24.66
C VAL A 107 0.06 13.16 -25.07
N GLY A 108 1.00 12.57 -25.81
CA GLY A 108 2.21 13.25 -26.28
C GLY A 108 3.22 13.53 -25.16
N LEU A 109 3.21 12.75 -24.08
CA LEU A 109 4.13 12.90 -22.95
C LEU A 109 5.32 11.95 -23.10
N PHE A 110 6.47 12.50 -23.47
CA PHE A 110 7.70 11.74 -23.75
C PHE A 110 8.62 11.55 -22.54
N GLU A 111 8.47 12.39 -21.52
CA GLU A 111 9.25 12.36 -20.28
C GLU A 111 8.30 12.33 -19.07
N PRO A 112 8.66 11.62 -17.99
CA PRO A 112 7.89 11.64 -16.75
C PRO A 112 7.76 13.06 -16.19
N LEU A 113 6.71 13.29 -15.40
CA LEU A 113 6.54 14.56 -14.72
C LEU A 113 7.68 14.76 -13.71
N LYS A 114 8.17 16.00 -13.58
CA LYS A 114 9.25 16.33 -12.62
C LYS A 114 8.84 16.14 -11.17
N THR A 115 7.54 16.05 -10.90
CA THR A 115 6.95 15.91 -9.58
C THR A 115 5.80 14.91 -9.62
N THR A 116 5.69 14.08 -8.60
CA THR A 116 4.54 13.20 -8.38
C THR A 116 3.25 14.02 -8.29
N GLY A 117 2.19 13.56 -8.97
CA GLY A 117 0.90 14.23 -8.97
C GLY A 117 0.20 14.14 -7.61
N ALA A 118 -0.60 15.15 -7.27
CA ALA A 118 -1.40 15.14 -6.03
C ALA A 118 -2.41 13.98 -5.97
N THR A 119 -2.78 13.41 -7.12
CA THR A 119 -3.70 12.28 -7.24
C THR A 119 -3.02 10.92 -7.27
N THR A 120 -1.68 10.86 -7.33
CA THR A 120 -0.93 9.60 -7.39
C THR A 120 -1.24 8.66 -6.22
N PRO A 121 -1.29 9.12 -4.95
CA PRO A 121 -1.65 8.24 -3.84
C PRO A 121 -3.04 7.63 -3.99
N ASN A 122 -4.02 8.41 -4.46
CA ASN A 122 -5.39 7.91 -4.66
C ASN A 122 -5.45 6.81 -5.72
N VAL A 123 -4.66 6.93 -6.80
CA VAL A 123 -4.57 5.88 -7.81
C VAL A 123 -3.94 4.62 -7.24
N ILE A 124 -2.87 4.75 -6.47
CA ILE A 124 -2.21 3.60 -5.85
C ILE A 124 -3.18 2.87 -4.92
N ASP A 125 -3.93 3.62 -4.10
CA ASP A 125 -4.93 3.05 -3.20
C ASP A 125 -6.01 2.29 -3.99
N ARG A 126 -6.48 2.84 -5.12
CA ARG A 126 -7.45 2.16 -5.99
C ARG A 126 -6.90 0.85 -6.56
N VAL A 127 -5.67 0.86 -7.05
CA VAL A 127 -5.02 -0.32 -7.61
C VAL A 127 -4.79 -1.38 -6.54
N ALA A 128 -4.26 -1.00 -5.37
CA ALA A 128 -4.05 -1.89 -4.23
C ALA A 128 -5.36 -2.51 -3.76
N LEU A 129 -6.41 -1.70 -3.57
CA LEU A 129 -7.70 -2.17 -3.11
C LEU A 129 -8.35 -3.14 -4.11
N ALA A 130 -8.32 -2.83 -5.40
CA ALA A 130 -8.84 -3.71 -6.45
C ALA A 130 -8.11 -5.06 -6.49
N ALA A 131 -6.77 -5.03 -6.42
CA ALA A 131 -5.94 -6.22 -6.48
C ALA A 131 -6.12 -7.10 -5.24
N CYS A 132 -6.16 -6.49 -4.05
CA CYS A 132 -6.44 -7.18 -2.80
C CYS A 132 -7.83 -7.83 -2.80
N ALA A 133 -8.87 -7.10 -3.21
CA ALA A 133 -10.21 -7.67 -3.32
C ALA A 133 -10.26 -8.87 -4.27
N ARG A 134 -9.50 -8.82 -5.38
CA ARG A 134 -9.38 -9.94 -6.32
C ARG A 134 -8.68 -11.14 -5.68
N ARG A 135 -7.51 -10.96 -5.05
CA ARG A 135 -6.78 -12.06 -4.40
C ARG A 135 -7.58 -12.70 -3.28
N VAL A 136 -8.22 -11.90 -2.43
CA VAL A 136 -9.09 -12.39 -1.36
C VAL A 136 -10.24 -13.20 -1.92
N SER A 137 -10.86 -12.75 -3.02
CA SER A 137 -11.92 -13.53 -3.67
C SER A 137 -11.44 -14.91 -4.09
N LEU A 138 -10.23 -15.03 -4.62
CA LEU A 138 -9.66 -16.32 -5.03
C LEU A 138 -9.34 -17.20 -3.81
N ASP A 139 -8.71 -16.64 -2.78
CA ASP A 139 -8.35 -17.38 -1.55
C ASP A 139 -9.59 -17.90 -0.82
N VAL A 140 -10.66 -17.10 -0.74
CA VAL A 140 -11.91 -17.50 -0.08
C VAL A 140 -12.70 -18.52 -0.91
N THR A 141 -12.69 -18.39 -2.24
CA THR A 141 -13.45 -19.31 -3.12
C THR A 141 -12.79 -20.69 -3.20
N THR A 142 -11.46 -20.73 -3.17
CA THR A 142 -10.68 -21.97 -3.25
C THR A 142 -9.65 -22.05 -2.11
N PRO A 143 -10.07 -22.32 -0.86
CA PRO A 143 -9.17 -22.25 0.30
C PRO A 143 -7.97 -23.20 0.24
N GLY A 144 -8.10 -24.35 -0.44
CA GLY A 144 -7.00 -25.30 -0.64
C GLY A 144 -5.88 -24.79 -1.55
N GLU A 145 -6.18 -23.78 -2.38
CA GLU A 145 -5.24 -23.12 -3.30
C GLU A 145 -4.94 -21.67 -2.86
N ALA A 146 -5.38 -21.27 -1.67
CA ALA A 146 -5.16 -19.93 -1.15
C ALA A 146 -3.66 -19.62 -1.04
N VAL A 147 -3.28 -18.40 -1.45
CA VAL A 147 -1.89 -17.95 -1.46
C VAL A 147 -1.58 -17.09 -0.24
N LEU A 148 -2.41 -16.08 0.05
CA LEU A 148 -2.16 -15.17 1.17
C LEU A 148 -2.82 -15.64 2.45
N PHE A 149 -4.09 -16.04 2.37
CA PHE A 149 -4.92 -16.36 3.54
C PHE A 149 -5.11 -17.88 3.71
N LYS A 150 -4.05 -18.64 3.46
CA LYS A 150 -4.07 -20.10 3.59
C LYS A 150 -4.33 -20.52 5.04
N GLY A 151 -5.23 -21.48 5.24
CA GLY A 151 -5.56 -22.02 6.56
C GLY A 151 -6.41 -21.08 7.42
N LEU A 152 -6.87 -19.96 6.86
CA LEU A 152 -7.70 -19.00 7.56
C LEU A 152 -9.17 -19.38 7.40
N GLU A 153 -9.78 -19.78 8.51
CA GLU A 153 -11.16 -20.25 8.54
C GLU A 153 -12.13 -19.13 8.89
N LEU A 154 -13.28 -19.14 8.21
CA LEU A 154 -14.40 -18.26 8.51
C LEU A 154 -15.50 -19.06 9.24
N ASP A 155 -16.08 -18.47 10.28
CA ASP A 155 -17.21 -19.06 11.00
C ASP A 155 -18.51 -18.93 10.19
N ALA A 156 -19.61 -19.47 10.74
CA ALA A 156 -20.92 -19.43 10.09
C ALA A 156 -21.48 -18.00 9.89
N GLN A 157 -20.90 -17.00 10.54
CA GLN A 157 -21.24 -15.58 10.39
C GLN A 157 -20.24 -14.84 9.49
N GLY A 158 -19.32 -15.56 8.84
CA GLY A 158 -18.30 -14.99 7.97
C GLY A 158 -17.21 -14.22 8.71
N ARG A 159 -17.05 -14.42 10.03
CA ARG A 159 -15.98 -13.83 10.86
C ARG A 159 -14.77 -14.74 10.88
N LEU A 160 -13.59 -14.22 11.25
CA LEU A 160 -12.42 -15.08 11.46
C LEU A 160 -12.67 -16.01 12.66
N ALA A 161 -12.54 -17.33 12.46
CA ALA A 161 -12.78 -18.32 13.51
C ALA A 161 -11.82 -18.17 14.71
N HIS A 162 -10.57 -17.79 14.44
CA HIS A 162 -9.50 -17.66 15.44
C HIS A 162 -8.75 -16.32 15.29
N ARG A 163 -9.39 -15.22 15.66
CA ARG A 163 -8.89 -13.83 15.44
C ARG A 163 -7.47 -13.57 15.97
N GLU A 164 -7.13 -14.15 17.11
CA GLU A 164 -5.81 -13.97 17.75
C GLU A 164 -4.92 -15.21 17.60
N GLY A 165 -5.39 -16.21 16.84
CA GLY A 165 -4.70 -17.48 16.68
C GLY A 165 -3.54 -17.42 15.70
N ALA A 166 -2.77 -18.51 15.68
CA ALA A 166 -1.66 -18.69 14.74
C ALA A 166 -2.06 -18.45 13.27
N PRO A 167 -3.23 -18.90 12.75
CA PRO A 167 -3.58 -18.68 11.35
C PRO A 167 -3.64 -17.21 10.92
N VAL A 168 -4.11 -16.32 11.80
CA VAL A 168 -4.17 -14.88 11.51
C VAL A 168 -2.77 -14.28 11.50
N ARG A 169 -1.92 -14.66 12.47
CA ARG A 169 -0.52 -14.23 12.52
C ARG A 169 0.25 -14.71 11.29
N ASP A 170 0.08 -15.96 10.90
CA ASP A 170 0.75 -16.55 9.72
C ASP A 170 0.34 -15.84 8.43
N ALA A 171 -0.93 -15.46 8.28
CA ALA A 171 -1.39 -14.69 7.13
C ALA A 171 -0.82 -13.26 7.10
N ILE A 172 -0.73 -12.59 8.26
CA ILE A 172 -0.08 -11.28 8.36
C ILE A 172 1.41 -11.41 8.00
N THR A 173 2.11 -12.41 8.53
CA THR A 173 3.51 -12.68 8.21
C THR A 173 3.70 -12.96 6.72
N SER A 174 2.87 -13.81 6.12
CA SER A 174 2.89 -14.09 4.68
C SER A 174 2.72 -12.81 3.85
N LEU A 175 1.76 -11.94 4.23
CA LEU A 175 1.53 -10.68 3.54
C LEU A 175 2.75 -9.75 3.60
N TYR A 176 3.38 -9.61 4.77
CA TYR A 176 4.58 -8.79 4.95
C TYR A 176 5.79 -9.36 4.22
N GLN A 177 6.03 -10.66 4.31
CA GLN A 177 7.15 -11.30 3.63
C GLN A 177 7.03 -11.20 2.11
N ARG A 178 5.81 -11.30 1.58
CA ARG A 178 5.59 -11.25 0.12
C ARG A 178 5.58 -9.82 -0.43
N THR A 179 5.12 -8.85 0.36
CA THR A 179 4.97 -7.46 -0.09
C THR A 179 6.19 -6.61 0.24
N LEU A 180 6.78 -6.81 1.42
CA LEU A 180 7.85 -5.97 1.97
C LEU A 180 9.16 -6.74 2.18
N LEU A 181 9.20 -8.05 1.90
CA LEU A 181 10.38 -8.90 2.04
C LEU A 181 10.98 -8.92 3.46
N ARG A 182 10.13 -8.74 4.48
CA ARG A 182 10.53 -8.80 5.90
C ARG A 182 9.42 -9.41 6.76
N ASP A 183 9.77 -9.73 8.01
CA ASP A 183 8.79 -10.10 9.02
C ASP A 183 8.04 -8.86 9.56
N PRO A 184 6.76 -9.01 9.93
CA PRO A 184 6.03 -7.97 10.63
C PRO A 184 6.54 -7.84 12.07
N THR A 185 6.53 -6.62 12.59
CA THR A 185 6.74 -6.36 14.01
C THR A 185 5.53 -6.80 14.84
N GLU A 186 5.71 -7.02 16.15
CA GLU A 186 4.59 -7.35 17.05
C GLU A 186 3.50 -6.27 17.05
N THR A 187 3.87 -4.99 16.90
CA THR A 187 2.91 -3.89 16.80
C THR A 187 2.08 -3.97 15.53
N GLU A 188 2.69 -4.32 14.39
CA GLU A 188 2.00 -4.50 13.12
C GLU A 188 1.04 -5.69 13.18
N VAL A 189 1.50 -6.82 13.72
CA VAL A 189 0.65 -8.00 13.96
C VAL A 189 -0.52 -7.65 14.87
N GLY A 190 -0.27 -6.97 15.98
CA GLY A 190 -1.31 -6.55 16.93
C GLY A 190 -2.33 -5.62 16.31
N THR A 191 -1.88 -4.62 15.53
CA THR A 191 -2.75 -3.65 14.86
C THR A 191 -3.65 -4.33 13.84
N LEU A 192 -3.08 -5.18 12.98
CA LEU A 192 -3.87 -5.91 11.98
C LEU A 192 -4.77 -6.97 12.61
N SER A 193 -4.40 -7.57 13.73
CA SER A 193 -5.31 -8.47 14.47
C SER A 193 -6.50 -7.70 15.07
N GLN A 194 -6.25 -6.52 15.64
CA GLN A 194 -7.29 -5.66 16.20
C GLN A 194 -8.28 -5.14 15.15
N LEU A 195 -7.82 -4.94 13.91
CA LEU A 195 -8.66 -4.53 12.78
C LEU A 195 -9.88 -5.45 12.58
N ALA A 196 -9.76 -6.76 12.86
CA ALA A 196 -10.88 -7.69 12.75
C ALA A 196 -12.05 -7.30 13.67
N ALA A 197 -11.76 -6.91 14.90
CA ALA A 197 -12.78 -6.46 15.86
C ALA A 197 -13.43 -5.14 15.42
N GLN A 198 -12.65 -4.23 14.84
CA GLN A 198 -13.17 -2.95 14.34
C GLN A 198 -14.11 -3.14 13.15
N ILE A 199 -13.77 -4.04 12.23
CA ILE A 199 -14.61 -4.36 11.07
C ILE A 199 -15.92 -5.00 11.51
N GLU A 200 -15.91 -5.91 12.48
CA GLU A 200 -17.14 -6.45 13.03
C GLU A 200 -18.02 -5.39 13.70
N ALA A 201 -17.40 -4.48 14.47
CA ALA A 201 -18.10 -3.38 15.10
C ALA A 201 -18.73 -2.39 14.09
N SER A 202 -18.24 -2.37 12.85
CA SER A 202 -18.81 -1.54 11.76
C SER A 202 -20.12 -2.10 11.18
N GLY A 203 -20.50 -3.34 11.52
CA GLY A 203 -21.70 -3.99 11.01
C GLY A 203 -21.55 -4.61 9.62
N SER A 204 -20.32 -4.92 9.19
CA SER A 204 -20.06 -5.63 7.94
C SER A 204 -20.82 -6.96 7.87
N GLN A 205 -21.33 -7.27 6.68
CA GLN A 205 -21.98 -8.55 6.38
C GLN A 205 -20.98 -9.67 6.05
N THR A 206 -19.73 -9.32 5.76
CA THR A 206 -18.66 -10.26 5.42
C THR A 206 -17.36 -9.93 6.18
N PRO A 207 -17.40 -9.86 7.51
CA PRO A 207 -16.33 -9.24 8.31
C PRO A 207 -14.95 -9.88 8.12
N GLY A 208 -14.88 -11.20 7.94
CA GLY A 208 -13.62 -11.89 7.69
C GLY A 208 -13.03 -11.57 6.30
N ARG A 209 -13.87 -11.49 5.27
CA ARG A 209 -13.45 -11.10 3.92
C ARG A 209 -12.98 -9.65 3.89
N ASP A 210 -13.70 -8.78 4.58
CA ASP A 210 -13.38 -7.37 4.69
C ASP A 210 -12.05 -7.19 5.43
N TRP A 211 -11.82 -7.95 6.51
CA TRP A 211 -10.53 -7.98 7.19
C TRP A 211 -9.39 -8.40 6.27
N MET A 212 -9.54 -9.52 5.54
CA MET A 212 -8.51 -9.98 4.59
C MET A 212 -8.20 -8.90 3.55
N THR A 213 -9.24 -8.23 3.04
CA THR A 213 -9.09 -7.18 2.03
C THR A 213 -8.39 -5.95 2.60
N MET A 214 -8.80 -5.49 3.78
CA MET A 214 -8.24 -4.30 4.42
C MET A 214 -6.82 -4.52 4.94
N ALA A 215 -6.51 -5.72 5.45
CA ALA A 215 -5.15 -6.07 5.86
C ALA A 215 -4.21 -6.07 4.64
N CYS A 216 -4.59 -6.74 3.55
CA CYS A 216 -3.86 -6.71 2.28
C CYS A 216 -3.66 -5.27 1.79
N PHE A 217 -4.74 -4.49 1.74
CA PHE A 217 -4.73 -3.11 1.28
C PHE A 217 -3.75 -2.26 2.10
N ALA A 218 -3.83 -2.32 3.42
CA ALA A 218 -2.98 -1.52 4.31
C ALA A 218 -1.48 -1.78 4.10
N VAL A 219 -1.08 -3.02 3.81
CA VAL A 219 0.33 -3.37 3.55
C VAL A 219 0.74 -2.97 2.14
N LEU A 220 -0.08 -3.25 1.12
CA LEU A 220 0.25 -2.91 -0.28
C LEU A 220 0.25 -1.41 -0.55
N SER A 221 -0.61 -0.64 0.11
CA SER A 221 -0.66 0.82 -0.03
C SER A 221 0.28 1.56 0.93
N SER A 222 1.10 0.82 1.69
CA SER A 222 2.07 1.41 2.61
C SER A 222 3.21 2.09 1.85
N ALA A 223 3.81 3.11 2.47
CA ALA A 223 4.97 3.79 1.88
C ALA A 223 6.12 2.82 1.59
N GLU A 224 6.35 1.83 2.46
CA GLU A 224 7.39 0.82 2.28
C GLU A 224 7.14 -0.07 1.04
N SER A 225 5.89 -0.28 0.66
CA SER A 225 5.56 -1.05 -0.56
C SER A 225 5.65 -0.23 -1.85
N ILE A 226 5.63 1.10 -1.77
CA ILE A 226 5.47 1.99 -2.93
C ILE A 226 6.75 2.77 -3.24
N PHE A 227 7.62 2.93 -2.25
CA PHE A 227 8.91 3.60 -2.40
C PHE A 227 10.06 2.60 -2.37
N PHE A 228 11.10 2.86 -3.17
CA PHE A 228 12.35 2.10 -3.22
C PHE A 228 13.57 3.02 -3.22
#